data_AF-A0A829BZN1-F1
#
_entry.id   AF-A0A829BZN1-F1
#
_cell.length_a   1.000
_cell.length_b   1.000
_cell.length_c   1.000
_cell.angle_alpha   90.00
_cell.angle_beta   90.00
_cell.angle_gamma   90.00
#
_symmetry.space_group_name_H-M   'P 1'
#
loop_
_entity.id
_entity.type
_entity.pdbx_description
1 polymer ?
#
loop_
_entity_poly.entity_id
_entity_poly.type
_entity_poly.pdbx_seq_one_letter_code
_entity_poly.pdbx_strand_id
1 'polypeptide(L)'
;GNVGLGNVGDFNLGAGNVGGFNVGGGNIGGNNVGLGNVGWGNFGLGNSGLTPGLMGLGNIGFGNAGSYNFGLANMGVGNIGFANTGSGNFGIGLTGDNLTGFGGFNTGSGNVGLFNSGTGNVGFFNSGTGNWGVFNSGSYNTGIGNSGIASTGLFNAGGFNTGVVNAGSYNTGSFNAGQANTGGFNPGSVNTGWLNTGDTNTGVANSGDVNTGAFISG
;
A
#
# COMPACT_ATOMS: atom_id res chain seq x y z
N GLY A 1 -51.84 -2.25 -7.38
CA GLY A 1 -51.59 -2.38 -8.83
C GLY A 1 -50.26 -1.76 -9.18
N ASN A 2 -49.58 -2.27 -10.21
CA ASN A 2 -48.30 -1.73 -10.68
C ASN A 2 -48.50 -0.55 -11.62
N VAL A 3 -47.52 0.36 -11.69
CA VAL A 3 -47.48 1.49 -12.61
C VAL A 3 -46.19 1.41 -13.44
N GLY A 4 -46.32 1.36 -14.76
CA GLY A 4 -45.22 1.22 -15.71
C GLY A 4 -45.17 -0.16 -16.40
N LEU A 5 -44.04 -0.52 -17.00
CA LEU A 5 -43.94 -1.65 -17.95
C LEU A 5 -43.23 -2.87 -17.36
N GLY A 6 -43.76 -4.07 -17.61
CA GLY A 6 -43.06 -5.34 -17.31
C GLY A 6 -42.85 -5.64 -15.82
N ASN A 7 -43.64 -5.04 -14.92
CA ASN A 7 -43.56 -5.32 -13.49
C ASN A 7 -44.36 -6.58 -13.11
N VAL A 8 -43.79 -7.42 -12.24
CA VAL A 8 -44.41 -8.64 -11.67
C VAL A 8 -44.49 -8.51 -10.14
N GLY A 9 -45.67 -8.76 -9.57
CA GLY A 9 -45.97 -8.56 -8.15
C GLY A 9 -46.82 -7.31 -7.91
N ASP A 10 -46.62 -6.62 -6.78
CA ASP A 10 -47.54 -5.59 -6.29
C ASP A 10 -46.88 -4.22 -6.01
N PHE A 11 -47.62 -3.15 -6.30
CA PHE A 11 -47.25 -1.76 -5.96
C PHE A 11 -45.88 -1.30 -6.45
N ASN A 12 -45.44 -1.80 -7.61
CA ASN A 12 -44.19 -1.34 -8.23
C ASN A 12 -44.43 -0.11 -9.12
N LEU A 13 -43.49 0.83 -9.11
CA LEU A 13 -43.45 2.01 -9.97
C LEU A 13 -42.19 1.99 -10.84
N GLY A 14 -42.36 1.94 -12.16
CA GLY A 14 -41.28 1.98 -13.15
C GLY A 14 -41.26 0.73 -14.03
N ALA A 15 -40.09 0.15 -14.30
CA ALA A 15 -39.97 -0.89 -15.34
C ALA A 15 -39.22 -2.15 -14.91
N GLY A 16 -39.78 -3.33 -15.22
CA GLY A 16 -39.08 -4.61 -15.05
C GLY A 16 -38.81 -5.01 -13.61
N ASN A 17 -39.61 -4.55 -12.64
CA ASN A 17 -39.45 -4.93 -11.25
C ASN A 17 -40.16 -6.25 -10.93
N VAL A 18 -39.56 -7.09 -10.08
CA VAL A 18 -40.13 -8.35 -9.59
C VAL A 18 -40.22 -8.31 -8.06
N GLY A 19 -41.43 -8.41 -7.52
CA GLY A 19 -41.71 -8.36 -6.08
C GLY A 19 -42.62 -7.19 -5.71
N GLY A 20 -42.34 -6.48 -4.62
CA GLY A 20 -43.28 -5.54 -4.01
C GLY A 20 -42.71 -4.16 -3.72
N PHE A 21 -43.51 -3.10 -3.89
CA PHE A 21 -43.17 -1.75 -3.41
C PHE A 21 -41.85 -1.18 -3.96
N ASN A 22 -41.41 -1.59 -5.15
CA ASN A 22 -40.19 -1.08 -5.74
C ASN A 22 -40.44 0.19 -6.55
N VAL A 23 -39.48 1.12 -6.55
CA VAL A 23 -39.47 2.34 -7.37
C VAL A 23 -38.22 2.36 -8.23
N GLY A 24 -38.37 2.52 -9.55
CA GLY A 24 -37.28 2.51 -10.52
C GLY A 24 -37.36 1.29 -11.43
N GLY A 25 -36.27 0.57 -11.66
CA GLY A 25 -36.29 -0.51 -12.65
C GLY A 25 -35.32 -1.66 -12.46
N GLY A 26 -35.74 -2.84 -12.91
CA GLY A 26 -34.95 -4.06 -12.80
C GLY A 26 -34.69 -4.51 -11.36
N ASN A 27 -35.50 -4.06 -10.39
CA ASN A 27 -35.32 -4.48 -9.00
C ASN A 27 -35.98 -5.84 -8.74
N ILE A 28 -35.36 -6.68 -7.92
CA ILE A 28 -35.88 -7.97 -7.46
C ILE A 28 -35.98 -7.92 -5.94
N GLY A 29 -37.16 -8.24 -5.39
CA GLY A 29 -37.44 -8.20 -3.96
C GLY A 29 -38.39 -7.05 -3.58
N GLY A 30 -38.15 -6.40 -2.44
CA GLY A 30 -39.13 -5.49 -1.83
C GLY A 30 -38.59 -4.11 -1.44
N ASN A 31 -39.40 -3.06 -1.55
CA ASN A 31 -39.07 -1.72 -1.03
C ASN A 31 -37.75 -1.14 -1.57
N ASN A 32 -37.31 -1.53 -2.77
CA ASN A 32 -36.08 -0.98 -3.35
C ASN A 32 -36.38 0.31 -4.11
N VAL A 33 -35.45 1.26 -4.06
CA VAL A 33 -35.52 2.52 -4.82
C VAL A 33 -34.26 2.65 -5.67
N GLY A 34 -34.43 2.76 -6.99
CA GLY A 34 -33.33 2.89 -7.95
C GLY A 34 -33.33 1.73 -8.96
N LEU A 35 -32.16 1.34 -9.46
CA LEU A 35 -32.07 0.36 -10.55
C LEU A 35 -31.27 -0.89 -10.17
N GLY A 36 -31.76 -2.05 -10.59
CA GLY A 36 -31.01 -3.31 -10.54
C GLY A 36 -30.72 -3.82 -9.13
N ASN A 37 -31.47 -3.40 -8.11
CA ASN A 37 -31.26 -3.87 -6.75
C ASN A 37 -31.89 -5.25 -6.53
N VAL A 38 -31.20 -6.14 -5.80
CA VAL A 38 -31.67 -7.47 -5.44
C VAL A 38 -31.73 -7.60 -3.92
N GLY A 39 -32.94 -7.49 -3.37
CA GLY A 39 -33.23 -7.72 -1.96
C GLY A 39 -34.27 -6.76 -1.41
N TRP A 40 -34.09 -6.30 -0.17
CA TRP A 40 -35.08 -5.48 0.52
C TRP A 40 -34.54 -4.13 1.00
N GLY A 41 -35.28 -3.06 0.73
CA GLY A 41 -35.00 -1.73 1.28
C GLY A 41 -33.71 -1.10 0.75
N ASN A 42 -33.21 -1.52 -0.41
CA ASN A 42 -31.99 -0.95 -0.98
C ASN A 42 -32.30 0.37 -1.70
N PHE A 43 -31.42 1.36 -1.56
CA PHE A 43 -31.50 2.64 -2.25
C PHE A 43 -30.26 2.85 -3.14
N GLY A 44 -30.46 3.07 -4.43
CA GLY A 44 -29.39 3.33 -5.39
C GLY A 44 -29.31 2.29 -6.49
N LEU A 45 -28.10 1.88 -6.86
CA LEU A 45 -27.87 1.08 -8.06
C LEU A 45 -27.18 -0.25 -7.76
N GLY A 46 -27.73 -1.35 -8.26
CA GLY A 46 -27.04 -2.63 -8.31
C GLY A 46 -26.66 -3.20 -6.94
N ASN A 47 -27.37 -2.83 -5.86
CA ASN A 47 -27.11 -3.40 -4.56
C ASN A 47 -27.70 -4.82 -4.47
N SER A 48 -26.99 -5.75 -3.85
CA SER A 48 -27.36 -7.17 -3.79
C SER A 48 -26.95 -7.81 -2.47
N GLY A 49 -27.28 -9.10 -2.28
CA GLY A 49 -26.71 -9.88 -1.19
C GLY A 49 -25.27 -10.30 -1.48
N LEU A 50 -24.56 -10.73 -0.43
CA LEU A 50 -23.14 -11.08 -0.51
C LEU A 50 -22.87 -12.25 -1.48
N THR A 51 -23.81 -13.19 -1.55
CA THR A 51 -23.71 -14.38 -2.40
C THR A 51 -24.95 -14.52 -3.29
N PRO A 52 -24.84 -15.18 -4.45
CA PRO A 52 -25.99 -15.46 -5.30
C PRO A 52 -27.11 -16.16 -4.52
N GLY A 53 -28.33 -15.64 -4.63
CA GLY A 53 -29.51 -16.17 -3.93
C GLY A 53 -29.72 -15.57 -2.53
N LEU A 54 -28.75 -14.86 -1.97
CA LEU A 54 -28.96 -14.05 -0.77
C LEU A 54 -29.49 -12.67 -1.16
N MET A 55 -30.51 -12.20 -0.45
CA MET A 55 -31.07 -10.87 -0.65
C MET A 55 -30.26 -9.83 0.10
N GLY A 56 -29.90 -8.73 -0.56
CA GLY A 56 -29.25 -7.60 0.11
C GLY A 56 -30.26 -6.79 0.90
N LEU A 57 -29.92 -6.39 2.13
CA LEU A 57 -30.83 -5.67 3.01
C LEU A 57 -30.33 -4.25 3.27
N GLY A 58 -31.13 -3.23 2.96
CA GLY A 58 -30.89 -1.87 3.43
C GLY A 58 -29.59 -1.23 2.96
N ASN A 59 -29.03 -1.65 1.82
CA ASN A 59 -27.84 -1.01 1.27
C ASN A 59 -28.20 0.32 0.62
N ILE A 60 -27.36 1.33 0.81
CA ILE A 60 -27.52 2.67 0.23
C ILE A 60 -26.28 2.99 -0.60
N GLY A 61 -26.47 3.28 -1.88
CA GLY A 61 -25.42 3.66 -2.82
C GLY A 61 -25.31 2.70 -4.01
N PHE A 62 -24.08 2.40 -4.42
CA PHE A 62 -23.82 1.75 -5.71
C PHE A 62 -23.04 0.45 -5.54
N GLY A 63 -23.60 -0.66 -6.03
CA GLY A 63 -22.90 -1.94 -6.15
C GLY A 63 -22.49 -2.56 -4.82
N ASN A 64 -23.19 -2.26 -3.72
CA ASN A 64 -22.89 -2.91 -2.45
C ASN A 64 -23.44 -4.34 -2.43
N ALA A 65 -22.64 -5.29 -1.94
CA ALA A 65 -23.00 -6.69 -1.79
C ALA A 65 -23.06 -7.06 -0.30
N GLY A 66 -24.23 -7.47 0.20
CA GLY A 66 -24.47 -7.80 1.60
C GLY A 66 -25.58 -6.94 2.20
N SER A 67 -25.38 -6.40 3.39
CA SER A 67 -26.45 -5.70 4.12
C SER A 67 -25.98 -4.43 4.83
N TYR A 68 -26.83 -3.42 4.89
CA TYR A 68 -26.64 -2.17 5.61
C TYR A 68 -25.37 -1.40 5.24
N ASN A 69 -24.85 -1.61 4.02
CA ASN A 69 -23.70 -0.86 3.55
C ASN A 69 -24.12 0.51 3.02
N PHE A 70 -23.34 1.54 3.31
CA PHE A 70 -23.53 2.90 2.81
C PHE A 70 -22.31 3.32 1.98
N GLY A 71 -22.49 3.50 0.67
CA GLY A 71 -21.44 3.98 -0.22
C GLY A 71 -21.30 3.14 -1.49
N LEU A 72 -20.07 2.86 -1.91
CA LEU A 72 -19.77 2.26 -3.21
C LEU A 72 -18.98 0.96 -3.06
N ALA A 73 -19.45 -0.10 -3.72
CA ALA A 73 -18.76 -1.37 -3.88
C ALA A 73 -18.32 -2.03 -2.56
N ASN A 74 -19.04 -1.80 -1.45
CA ASN A 74 -18.74 -2.49 -0.21
C ASN A 74 -19.27 -3.93 -0.23
N MET A 75 -18.51 -4.85 0.35
CA MET A 75 -18.83 -6.27 0.44
C MET A 75 -18.89 -6.70 1.91
N GLY A 76 -20.06 -7.13 2.38
CA GLY A 76 -20.29 -7.59 3.75
C GLY A 76 -21.39 -6.79 4.46
N VAL A 77 -21.20 -6.47 5.74
CA VAL A 77 -22.29 -5.91 6.57
C VAL A 77 -21.92 -4.59 7.23
N GLY A 78 -22.74 -3.56 7.07
CA GLY A 78 -22.61 -2.33 7.86
C GLY A 78 -21.37 -1.49 7.53
N ASN A 79 -20.80 -1.62 6.33
CA ASN A 79 -19.65 -0.82 5.93
C ASN A 79 -20.08 0.55 5.41
N ILE A 80 -19.33 1.59 5.73
CA ILE A 80 -19.52 2.97 5.26
C ILE A 80 -18.28 3.40 4.47
N GLY A 81 -18.45 3.74 3.19
CA GLY A 81 -17.39 4.26 2.32
C GLY A 81 -17.23 3.49 1.01
N PHE A 82 -15.99 3.19 0.63
CA PHE A 82 -15.65 2.69 -0.71
C PHE A 82 -14.87 1.37 -0.66
N ALA A 83 -15.35 0.35 -1.37
CA ALA A 83 -14.62 -0.90 -1.58
C ALA A 83 -14.14 -1.61 -0.30
N ASN A 84 -14.88 -1.51 0.81
CA ASN A 84 -14.55 -2.24 2.03
C ASN A 84 -15.08 -3.68 1.97
N THR A 85 -14.31 -4.64 2.46
CA THR A 85 -14.65 -6.06 2.59
C THR A 85 -14.66 -6.49 4.05
N GLY A 86 -15.78 -7.00 4.53
CA GLY A 86 -16.00 -7.45 5.92
C GLY A 86 -17.14 -6.70 6.59
N SER A 87 -17.07 -6.45 7.89
CA SER A 87 -18.18 -5.93 8.68
C SER A 87 -17.83 -4.66 9.46
N GLY A 88 -18.72 -3.67 9.47
CA GLY A 88 -18.59 -2.49 10.33
C GLY A 88 -17.41 -1.56 10.01
N ASN A 89 -16.90 -1.59 8.78
CA ASN A 89 -15.75 -0.75 8.39
C ASN A 89 -16.18 0.66 8.00
N PHE A 90 -15.43 1.69 8.39
CA PHE A 90 -15.61 3.08 7.95
C PHE A 90 -14.37 3.56 7.18
N GLY A 91 -14.42 3.60 5.84
CA GLY A 91 -13.21 3.90 5.09
C GLY A 91 -13.18 3.57 3.61
N ILE A 92 -11.97 3.43 3.08
CA ILE A 92 -11.70 3.03 1.69
C ILE A 92 -10.81 1.79 1.65
N GLY A 93 -11.21 0.74 0.94
CA GLY A 93 -10.33 -0.39 0.63
C GLY A 93 -9.90 -1.24 1.84
N LEU A 94 -10.69 -1.25 2.91
CA LEU A 94 -10.40 -2.04 4.12
C LEU A 94 -10.80 -3.50 3.91
N THR A 95 -9.99 -4.46 4.38
CA THR A 95 -10.34 -5.88 4.42
C THR A 95 -10.22 -6.38 5.85
N GLY A 96 -11.33 -6.79 6.45
CA GLY A 96 -11.43 -7.18 7.86
C GLY A 96 -12.70 -6.63 8.51
N ASP A 97 -12.79 -6.68 9.84
CA ASP A 97 -13.96 -6.22 10.58
C ASP A 97 -13.61 -5.05 11.52
N ASN A 98 -14.55 -4.11 11.67
CA ASN A 98 -14.52 -2.96 12.57
C ASN A 98 -13.30 -2.04 12.37
N LEU A 99 -12.82 -1.91 11.13
CA LEU A 99 -11.69 -1.05 10.78
C LEU A 99 -12.18 0.36 10.42
N THR A 100 -11.35 1.37 10.69
CA THR A 100 -11.60 2.76 10.25
C THR A 100 -10.36 3.31 9.57
N GLY A 101 -10.51 3.92 8.39
CA GLY A 101 -9.42 4.58 7.66
C GLY A 101 -9.32 4.19 6.18
N PHE A 102 -8.10 3.91 5.72
CA PHE A 102 -7.83 3.60 4.33
C PHE A 102 -6.94 2.34 4.26
N GLY A 103 -7.40 1.31 3.56
CA GLY A 103 -6.69 0.06 3.29
C GLY A 103 -6.21 -0.05 1.84
N GLY A 104 -5.55 -1.15 1.51
CA GLY A 104 -5.03 -1.39 0.17
C GLY A 104 -3.81 -0.53 -0.22
N PHE A 105 -3.19 0.17 0.73
CA PHE A 105 -2.01 0.99 0.45
C PHE A 105 -0.72 0.20 0.25
N ASN A 106 -0.67 -1.09 0.55
CA ASN A 106 0.46 -1.92 0.18
C ASN A 106 0.12 -2.76 -1.06
N THR A 107 1.06 -2.89 -1.99
CA THR A 107 0.97 -3.82 -3.12
C THR A 107 1.98 -4.96 -2.94
N GLY A 108 1.59 -6.18 -3.32
CA GLY A 108 2.39 -7.38 -3.07
C GLY A 108 2.00 -8.08 -1.75
N SER A 109 2.93 -8.77 -1.11
CA SER A 109 2.63 -9.74 -0.03
C SER A 109 3.43 -9.48 1.25
N GLY A 110 2.80 -9.68 2.40
CA GLY A 110 3.47 -9.65 3.71
C GLY A 110 4.04 -8.28 4.11
N ASN A 111 3.62 -7.18 3.46
CA ASN A 111 4.06 -5.84 3.83
C ASN A 111 3.30 -5.34 5.06
N VAL A 112 4.02 -4.72 6.00
CA VAL A 112 3.48 -4.09 7.22
C VAL A 112 3.73 -2.58 7.16
N GLY A 113 2.70 -1.77 7.40
CA GLY A 113 2.74 -0.31 7.25
C GLY A 113 1.95 0.17 6.03
N LEU A 114 2.34 1.27 5.38
CA LEU A 114 1.58 1.87 4.27
C LEU A 114 2.47 2.17 3.06
N PHE A 115 1.91 2.12 1.85
CA PHE A 115 2.57 2.49 0.60
C PHE A 115 3.80 1.66 0.24
N ASN A 116 3.93 0.45 0.80
CA ASN A 116 5.00 -0.48 0.42
C ASN A 116 4.60 -1.28 -0.82
N SER A 117 5.57 -1.54 -1.70
CA SER A 117 5.43 -2.36 -2.89
C SER A 117 6.42 -3.53 -2.86
N GLY A 118 5.96 -4.74 -3.14
CA GLY A 118 6.80 -5.95 -3.17
C GLY A 118 6.51 -6.88 -1.99
N THR A 119 7.53 -7.46 -1.38
CA THR A 119 7.36 -8.56 -0.42
C THR A 119 8.01 -8.29 0.94
N GLY A 120 7.25 -8.43 2.02
CA GLY A 120 7.80 -8.47 3.38
C GLY A 120 8.43 -7.16 3.86
N ASN A 121 8.08 -6.01 3.30
CA ASN A 121 8.60 -4.72 3.75
C ASN A 121 7.86 -4.23 5.00
N VAL A 122 8.58 -3.61 5.92
CA VAL A 122 8.04 -3.02 7.16
C VAL A 122 8.31 -1.51 7.17
N GLY A 123 7.27 -0.70 7.28
CA GLY A 123 7.35 0.76 7.38
C GLY A 123 6.58 1.46 6.26
N PHE A 124 7.19 2.46 5.60
CA PHE A 124 6.47 3.30 4.64
C PHE A 124 7.21 3.48 3.32
N PHE A 125 6.49 3.43 2.20
CA PHE A 125 7.04 3.75 0.88
C PHE A 125 8.27 2.91 0.47
N ASN A 126 8.44 1.70 1.02
CA ASN A 126 9.52 0.82 0.59
C ASN A 126 9.14 0.06 -0.68
N SER A 127 10.12 -0.24 -1.53
CA SER A 127 9.94 -1.02 -2.75
C SER A 127 10.95 -2.18 -2.81
N GLY A 128 10.48 -3.38 -3.14
CA GLY A 128 11.31 -4.58 -3.25
C GLY A 128 11.05 -5.56 -2.11
N THR A 129 12.09 -6.12 -1.50
CA THR A 129 11.97 -7.28 -0.61
C THR A 129 12.59 -7.04 0.76
N GLY A 130 11.82 -7.24 1.83
CA GLY A 130 12.35 -7.34 3.19
C GLY A 130 13.00 -6.06 3.74
N ASN A 131 12.63 -4.88 3.22
CA ASN A 131 13.17 -3.62 3.71
C ASN A 131 12.46 -3.17 4.99
N TRP A 132 13.20 -2.59 5.93
CA TRP A 132 12.68 -2.02 7.17
C TRP A 132 12.95 -0.51 7.24
N GLY A 133 11.90 0.30 7.28
CA GLY A 133 12.00 1.75 7.47
C GLY A 133 11.22 2.53 6.41
N VAL A 134 11.85 3.54 5.81
CA VAL A 134 11.14 4.48 4.93
C VAL A 134 11.89 4.70 3.62
N PHE A 135 11.18 4.69 2.48
CA PHE A 135 11.74 4.99 1.16
C PHE A 135 12.92 4.10 0.72
N ASN A 136 13.08 2.91 1.30
CA ASN A 136 14.13 2.01 0.86
C ASN A 136 13.71 1.29 -0.44
N SER A 137 14.66 1.09 -1.35
CA SER A 137 14.46 0.35 -2.59
C SER A 137 15.47 -0.80 -2.72
N GLY A 138 15.03 -1.93 -3.26
CA GLY A 138 15.85 -3.14 -3.38
C GLY A 138 15.56 -4.12 -2.25
N SER A 139 16.60 -4.67 -1.61
CA SER A 139 16.44 -5.82 -0.71
C SER A 139 17.13 -5.65 0.64
N TYR A 140 16.41 -5.98 1.72
CA TYR A 140 16.96 -6.10 3.08
C TYR A 140 17.62 -4.83 3.64
N ASN A 141 17.24 -3.65 3.14
CA ASN A 141 17.77 -2.40 3.66
C ASN A 141 17.05 -2.00 4.94
N THR A 142 17.78 -1.41 5.89
CA THR A 142 17.23 -0.91 7.16
C THR A 142 17.53 0.58 7.32
N GLY A 143 16.50 1.41 7.54
CA GLY A 143 16.65 2.86 7.75
C GLY A 143 15.87 3.67 6.72
N ILE A 144 16.48 4.73 6.18
CA ILE A 144 15.77 5.69 5.33
C ILE A 144 16.48 5.86 3.99
N GLY A 145 15.75 5.70 2.89
CA GLY A 145 16.22 6.08 1.56
C GLY A 145 17.41 5.27 1.05
N ASN A 146 17.65 4.07 1.57
CA ASN A 146 18.72 3.22 1.06
C ASN A 146 18.26 2.52 -0.21
N SER A 147 19.12 2.46 -1.22
CA SER A 147 18.89 1.80 -2.50
C SER A 147 19.93 0.71 -2.71
N GLY A 148 19.49 -0.51 -3.02
CA GLY A 148 20.37 -1.65 -3.28
C GLY A 148 20.13 -2.78 -2.30
N ILE A 149 21.18 -3.33 -1.68
CA ILE A 149 21.06 -4.57 -0.88
C ILE A 149 21.68 -4.41 0.50
N ALA A 150 20.98 -4.86 1.54
CA ALA A 150 21.50 -5.06 2.89
C ALA A 150 22.23 -3.86 3.50
N SER A 151 21.84 -2.64 3.15
CA SER A 151 22.42 -1.41 3.70
C SER A 151 21.64 -0.91 4.90
N THR A 152 22.34 -0.40 5.91
CA THR A 152 21.77 0.16 7.13
C THR A 152 22.11 1.65 7.27
N GLY A 153 21.12 2.49 7.57
CA GLY A 153 21.32 3.91 7.84
C GLY A 153 20.53 4.79 6.89
N LEU A 154 21.14 5.86 6.37
CA LEU A 154 20.47 6.91 5.62
C LEU A 154 21.08 7.10 4.24
N PHE A 155 20.25 7.04 3.20
CA PHE A 155 20.59 7.44 1.84
C PHE A 155 21.82 6.71 1.24
N ASN A 156 22.08 5.47 1.65
CA ASN A 156 23.14 4.68 1.05
C ASN A 156 22.70 4.12 -0.31
N ALA A 157 23.59 4.11 -1.29
CA ALA A 157 23.37 3.52 -2.61
C ALA A 157 24.38 2.39 -2.86
N GLY A 158 23.88 1.19 -3.16
CA GLY A 158 24.68 -0.02 -3.38
C GLY A 158 24.47 -1.07 -2.29
N GLY A 159 25.52 -1.78 -1.90
CA GLY A 159 25.42 -3.02 -1.12
C GLY A 159 26.13 -2.99 0.23
N PHE A 160 25.52 -3.51 1.29
CA PHE A 160 26.19 -3.75 2.58
C PHE A 160 26.84 -2.51 3.20
N ASN A 161 26.30 -1.31 2.94
CA ASN A 161 26.81 -0.08 3.51
C ASN A 161 26.18 0.17 4.89
N THR A 162 26.94 0.73 5.83
CA THR A 162 26.44 1.17 7.13
C THR A 162 26.75 2.64 7.34
N GLY A 163 25.74 3.46 7.60
CA GLY A 163 25.90 4.88 7.93
C GLY A 163 25.14 5.80 6.97
N VAL A 164 25.77 6.88 6.51
CA VAL A 164 25.08 8.00 5.85
C VAL A 164 25.70 8.33 4.50
N VAL A 165 24.89 8.27 3.43
CA VAL A 165 25.28 8.74 2.08
C VAL A 165 26.55 8.02 1.58
N ASN A 166 26.63 6.70 1.77
CA ASN A 166 27.70 5.92 1.13
C ASN A 166 27.23 5.41 -0.24
N ALA A 167 28.10 5.51 -1.25
CA ALA A 167 27.88 4.98 -2.59
C ALA A 167 28.86 3.84 -2.88
N GLY A 168 28.36 2.73 -3.43
CA GLY A 168 29.14 1.52 -3.69
C GLY A 168 28.88 0.44 -2.65
N SER A 169 29.90 -0.29 -2.19
CA SER A 169 29.67 -1.48 -1.34
C SER A 169 30.57 -1.58 -0.12
N TYR A 170 30.07 -2.18 0.96
CA TYR A 170 30.83 -2.47 2.17
C TYR A 170 31.46 -1.25 2.87
N ASN A 171 30.88 -0.06 2.65
CA ASN A 171 31.38 1.15 3.30
C ASN A 171 30.74 1.34 4.68
N THR A 172 31.52 1.75 5.67
CA THR A 172 31.04 2.11 7.01
C THR A 172 31.40 3.56 7.33
N GLY A 173 30.42 4.35 7.77
CA GLY A 173 30.57 5.76 8.11
C GLY A 173 29.81 6.66 7.15
N SER A 174 30.42 7.73 6.64
CA SER A 174 29.66 8.77 5.91
C SER A 174 30.32 9.27 4.64
N PHE A 175 29.55 9.50 3.58
CA PHE A 175 30.04 10.12 2.34
C PHE A 175 31.21 9.36 1.68
N ASN A 176 31.31 8.04 1.86
CA ASN A 176 32.30 7.24 1.16
C ASN A 176 31.77 6.82 -0.21
N ALA A 177 32.64 6.82 -1.22
CA ALA A 177 32.31 6.40 -2.57
C ALA A 177 33.29 5.31 -3.03
N GLY A 178 32.78 4.14 -3.40
CA GLY A 178 33.60 2.99 -3.82
C GLY A 178 33.39 1.79 -2.90
N GLN A 179 34.46 1.08 -2.53
CA GLN A 179 34.33 -0.20 -1.82
C GLN A 179 35.14 -0.29 -0.54
N ALA A 180 34.57 -0.92 0.49
CA ALA A 180 35.28 -1.29 1.72
C ALA A 180 35.96 -0.11 2.44
N ASN A 181 35.39 1.10 2.36
CA ASN A 181 35.91 2.26 3.10
C ASN A 181 35.32 2.34 4.50
N THR A 182 36.11 2.77 5.48
CA THR A 182 35.67 3.05 6.85
C THR A 182 36.02 4.48 7.25
N GLY A 183 35.06 5.21 7.83
CA GLY A 183 35.22 6.61 8.23
C GLY A 183 34.44 7.55 7.32
N GLY A 184 35.01 8.67 6.89
CA GLY A 184 34.24 9.68 6.16
C GLY A 184 34.93 10.30 4.95
N PHE A 185 34.14 10.61 3.91
CA PHE A 185 34.63 11.29 2.71
C PHE A 185 35.81 10.57 2.06
N ASN A 186 35.73 9.26 1.91
CA ASN A 186 36.76 8.49 1.22
C ASN A 186 36.28 8.01 -0.16
N PRO A 187 36.61 8.71 -1.26
CA PRO A 187 36.49 8.18 -2.61
C PRO A 187 37.60 7.18 -2.94
N GLY A 188 37.22 6.02 -3.49
CA GLY A 188 38.13 4.92 -3.82
C GLY A 188 37.81 3.67 -3.01
N SER A 189 38.81 2.84 -2.75
CA SER A 189 38.61 1.53 -2.13
C SER A 189 39.55 1.27 -0.95
N VAL A 190 39.07 0.57 0.06
CA VAL A 190 39.87 0.08 1.20
C VAL A 190 40.53 1.22 1.99
N ASN A 191 39.92 2.41 2.00
CA ASN A 191 40.40 3.53 2.79
C ASN A 191 39.85 3.49 4.21
N THR A 192 40.69 3.78 5.19
CA THR A 192 40.28 3.94 6.59
C THR A 192 40.65 5.33 7.11
N GLY A 193 39.68 6.09 7.60
CA GLY A 193 39.86 7.42 8.14
C GLY A 193 39.04 8.47 7.42
N TRP A 194 39.60 9.66 7.19
CA TRP A 194 38.84 10.80 6.69
C TRP A 194 39.50 11.46 5.48
N LEU A 195 38.72 11.85 4.48
CA LEU A 195 39.19 12.64 3.34
C LEU A 195 40.28 11.95 2.50
N ASN A 196 40.29 10.62 2.42
CA ASN A 196 41.29 9.91 1.62
C ASN A 196 40.75 9.65 0.21
N THR A 197 41.49 10.07 -0.81
CA THR A 197 41.18 9.80 -2.23
C THR A 197 42.19 8.84 -2.83
N GLY A 198 41.73 7.81 -3.55
CA GLY A 198 42.57 6.73 -4.07
C GLY A 198 42.34 5.44 -3.29
N ASP A 199 43.26 4.49 -3.33
CA ASP A 199 43.05 3.15 -2.77
C ASP A 199 44.01 2.81 -1.61
N THR A 200 43.53 2.05 -0.64
CA THR A 200 44.34 1.48 0.46
C THR A 200 45.01 2.53 1.36
N ASN A 201 44.36 3.67 1.59
CA ASN A 201 44.90 4.71 2.46
C ASN A 201 44.39 4.58 3.89
N THR A 202 45.27 4.82 4.87
CA THR A 202 44.90 4.92 6.28
C THR A 202 45.30 6.26 6.86
N GLY A 203 44.34 7.00 7.42
CA GLY A 203 44.56 8.25 8.13
C GLY A 203 43.73 9.41 7.59
N VAL A 204 44.32 10.59 7.45
CA VAL A 204 43.55 11.83 7.18
C VAL A 204 44.11 12.59 5.98
N ALA A 205 43.23 12.91 5.03
CA ALA A 205 43.56 13.76 3.89
C ALA A 205 44.73 13.25 3.04
N ASN A 206 44.80 11.94 2.79
CA ASN A 206 45.77 11.36 1.86
C ASN A 206 45.20 11.32 0.43
N SER A 207 46.07 11.45 -0.58
CA SER A 207 45.73 11.36 -1.99
C SER A 207 46.69 10.43 -2.72
N GLY A 208 46.13 9.49 -3.48
CA GLY A 208 46.87 8.44 -4.19
C GLY A 208 46.72 7.10 -3.46
N ASP A 209 47.69 6.20 -3.59
CA ASP A 209 47.53 4.80 -3.18
C ASP A 209 48.53 4.37 -2.10
N VAL A 210 48.07 3.50 -1.18
CA VAL A 210 48.92 2.85 -0.15
C VAL A 210 49.55 3.85 0.83
N ASN A 211 48.84 4.92 1.18
CA ASN A 211 49.34 5.92 2.13
C ASN A 211 48.95 5.58 3.58
N THR A 212 49.84 5.84 4.54
CA THR A 212 49.53 5.76 5.97
C THR A 212 50.04 7.00 6.70
N GLY A 213 49.12 7.79 7.25
CA GLY A 213 49.44 9.04 7.94
C GLY A 213 48.47 10.15 7.58
N ALA A 214 48.96 11.39 7.56
CA ALA A 214 48.13 12.54 7.21
C ALA A 214 48.80 13.41 6.15
N PHE A 215 47.98 13.95 5.23
CA PHE A 215 48.42 14.86 4.17
C PHE A 215 49.48 14.27 3.23
N ILE A 216 49.44 12.96 3.01
CA ILE A 216 50.36 12.26 2.11
C ILE A 216 49.79 12.28 0.70
N SER A 217 50.65 12.58 -0.27
CA SER A 217 50.35 12.58 -1.70
C SER A 217 51.34 11.64 -2.39
N GLY A 218 50.86 10.52 -2.93
CA GLY A 218 51.71 9.48 -3.53
C GLY A 218 50.92 8.44 -4.29
#